data_AF-A0A0F9RCK2-F1
#
_entry.id   AF-A0A0F9RCK2-F1
#
_cell.length_a   1.000
_cell.length_b   1.000
_cell.length_c   1.000
_cell.angle_alpha   90.00
_cell.angle_beta   90.00
_cell.angle_gamma   90.00
#
_symmetry.space_group_name_H-M   'P 1'
#
loop_
_entity.id
_entity.type
_entity.pdbx_description
1 polymer ?
#
loop_
_entity_poly.entity_id
_entity_poly.type
_entity_poly.pdbx_seq_one_letter_code
_entity_poly.pdbx_strand_id
1 'polypeptide(L)'
;MEPLSKAFNVAVITIANRLHPTGYDVGDPAPSTLQELQDHINTTGRMLVWNGASNKTIYACSETNWAFRAWHDWCHYTYNLKFDKEGERKACEIQKDHIRLIYDPGTQTDLFCDLIEFEIMGQFEYKEVFGNFPEDQMALAFALGIGQATSSYLNKRLRSFAEAKRELTL
;
A
#
# COMPACT_ATOMS: atom_id res chain seq x y z
N MET A 1 3.27 5.00 -17.03
CA MET A 1 2.00 4.25 -17.00
C MET A 1 0.92 5.19 -16.49
N GLU A 2 -0.33 5.07 -16.92
CA GLU A 2 -1.42 5.86 -16.33
C GLU A 2 -1.81 5.21 -14.99
N PRO A 3 -1.76 5.93 -13.85
CA PRO A 3 -2.10 5.37 -12.54
C PRO A 3 -3.61 5.24 -12.36
N LEU A 4 -4.06 4.47 -11.36
CA LEU A 4 -5.48 4.46 -10.96
C LEU A 4 -5.97 5.84 -10.51
N SER A 5 -5.11 6.64 -9.88
CA SER A 5 -5.44 8.00 -9.46
C SER A 5 -4.21 8.88 -9.38
N LYS A 6 -4.12 9.90 -10.25
CA LYS A 6 -3.06 10.91 -10.20
C LYS A 6 -3.08 11.69 -8.89
N ALA A 7 -4.27 11.98 -8.37
CA ALA A 7 -4.44 12.70 -7.10
C ALA A 7 -3.94 11.86 -5.92
N PHE A 8 -4.13 10.53 -5.95
CA PHE A 8 -3.59 9.65 -4.92
C PHE A 8 -2.06 9.62 -4.94
N ASN A 9 -1.43 9.58 -6.12
CA ASN A 9 0.03 9.69 -6.22
C ASN A 9 0.55 10.99 -5.57
N VAL A 10 -0.13 12.12 -5.80
CA VAL A 10 0.21 13.40 -5.15
C VAL A 10 0.08 13.30 -3.63
N ALA A 11 -0.99 12.67 -3.12
CA ALA A 11 -1.18 12.46 -1.69
C ALA A 11 -0.05 11.61 -1.08
N VAL A 12 0.30 10.50 -1.73
CA VAL A 12 1.40 9.61 -1.31
C VAL A 12 2.71 10.37 -1.21
N ILE A 13 3.11 11.09 -2.26
CA ILE A 13 4.36 11.86 -2.28
C ILE A 13 4.34 12.95 -1.21
N THR A 14 3.22 13.66 -1.05
CA THR A 14 3.08 14.74 -0.06
C THR A 14 3.25 14.23 1.36
N ILE A 15 2.60 13.11 1.70
CA ILE A 15 2.70 12.52 3.04
C ILE A 15 4.10 11.95 3.26
N ALA A 16 4.65 11.19 2.31
CA ALA A 16 6.00 10.63 2.42
C ALA A 16 7.06 11.72 2.64
N ASN A 17 7.01 12.83 1.89
CA ASN A 17 7.93 13.96 2.07
C ASN A 17 7.76 14.67 3.42
N ARG A 18 6.55 14.67 4.00
CA ARG A 18 6.31 15.25 5.32
C ARG A 18 6.88 14.37 6.44
N LEU A 19 6.79 13.05 6.29
CA LEU A 19 7.33 12.08 7.24
C LEU A 19 8.85 11.95 7.13
N HIS A 20 9.38 12.08 5.92
CA HIS A 20 10.80 11.93 5.58
C HIS A 20 11.34 13.19 4.87
N PRO A 21 11.46 14.34 5.56
CA PRO A 21 11.85 15.61 4.93
C PRO A 21 13.28 15.61 4.37
N THR A 22 14.14 14.70 4.82
CA THR A 22 15.50 14.47 4.31
C THR A 22 15.57 13.29 3.33
N GLY A 23 14.41 12.80 2.90
CA GLY A 23 14.25 11.62 2.05
C GLY A 23 14.38 10.29 2.81
N TYR A 24 14.26 9.21 2.04
CA TYR A 24 14.44 7.82 2.45
C TYR A 24 15.37 7.12 1.44
N ASP A 25 15.91 5.97 1.83
CA ASP A 25 16.78 5.15 0.99
C ASP A 25 15.98 4.05 0.30
N VAL A 26 16.46 3.62 -0.86
CA VAL A 26 15.82 2.60 -1.70
C VAL A 26 16.87 1.55 -2.04
N GLY A 27 16.62 0.28 -1.70
CA GLY A 27 17.63 -0.77 -1.86
C GLY A 27 17.12 -2.20 -1.70
N ASP A 28 18.05 -3.14 -1.80
CA ASP A 28 17.84 -4.58 -1.61
C ASP A 28 19.13 -5.18 -1.01
N PRO A 29 19.09 -5.85 0.15
CA PRO A 29 17.91 -6.14 0.97
C PRO A 29 17.34 -4.91 1.68
N ALA A 30 16.02 -4.88 1.85
CA ALA A 30 15.32 -3.97 2.73
C ALA A 30 14.77 -4.73 3.95
N PRO A 31 14.46 -4.05 5.08
CA PRO A 31 13.88 -4.71 6.24
C PRO A 31 12.59 -5.47 5.92
N SER A 32 12.51 -6.70 6.42
CA SER A 32 11.36 -7.61 6.26
C SER A 32 10.63 -7.89 7.57
N THR A 33 11.18 -7.40 8.68
CA THR A 33 10.59 -7.49 10.02
C THR A 33 10.70 -6.15 10.75
N LEU A 34 9.86 -5.96 11.77
CA LEU A 34 9.92 -4.77 12.62
C LEU A 34 11.28 -4.62 13.31
N GLN A 35 11.89 -5.73 13.72
CA GLN A 35 13.21 -5.71 14.36
C GLN A 35 14.28 -5.23 13.38
N GLU A 36 14.33 -5.79 12.17
CA GLU A 36 15.27 -5.35 11.13
C GLU A 36 15.09 -3.87 10.78
N LEU A 37 13.84 -3.40 10.75
CA LEU A 37 13.53 -2.00 10.46
C LEU A 37 14.02 -1.08 11.58
N GLN A 38 13.76 -1.44 12.83
CA GLN A 38 14.22 -0.71 14.00
C GLN A 38 15.76 -0.69 14.07
N ASP A 39 16.41 -1.82 13.85
CA ASP A 39 17.88 -1.93 13.87
C ASP A 39 18.52 -1.07 12.76
N HIS A 40 17.93 -1.08 11.56
CA HIS A 40 18.38 -0.24 10.46
C HIS A 40 18.27 1.25 10.83
N ILE A 41 17.09 1.71 11.25
CA ILE A 41 16.86 3.13 11.59
C ILE A 41 17.72 3.56 12.78
N ASN A 42 17.89 2.72 13.79
CA ASN A 42 18.76 3.00 14.94
C ASN A 42 20.23 3.15 14.54
N THR A 43 20.66 2.46 13.48
CA THR A 43 22.05 2.49 12.99
C THR A 43 22.30 3.65 12.03
N THR A 44 21.38 3.91 11.09
CA THR A 44 21.57 4.85 9.97
C THR A 44 20.88 6.19 10.19
N GLY A 45 19.86 6.23 11.06
CA GLY A 45 18.94 7.36 11.20
C GLY A 45 18.02 7.56 10.00
N ARG A 46 17.92 6.59 9.08
CA ARG A 46 17.18 6.71 7.81
C ARG A 46 16.25 5.52 7.59
N MET A 47 15.14 5.77 6.88
CA MET A 47 14.23 4.74 6.39
C MET A 47 14.83 4.08 5.14
N LEU A 48 14.74 2.76 5.00
CA LEU A 48 15.15 2.01 3.81
C LEU A 48 14.00 1.15 3.32
N VAL A 49 13.59 1.34 2.06
CA VAL A 49 12.50 0.58 1.43
C VAL A 49 12.97 -0.27 0.27
N TRP A 50 12.25 -1.35 0.00
CA TRP A 50 12.58 -2.26 -1.10
C TRP A 50 12.37 -1.62 -2.47
N ASN A 51 13.31 -1.84 -3.39
CA ASN A 51 13.32 -1.23 -4.72
C ASN A 51 12.55 -2.03 -5.81
N GLY A 52 12.11 -3.25 -5.51
CA GLY A 52 11.50 -4.17 -6.48
C GLY A 52 10.00 -3.97 -6.76
N ALA A 53 9.44 -4.87 -7.58
CA ALA A 53 8.01 -4.99 -7.94
C ALA A 53 7.30 -3.65 -8.18
N SER A 54 7.88 -2.80 -9.02
CA SER A 54 7.39 -1.43 -9.27
C SER A 54 6.92 -1.18 -10.72
N ASN A 55 7.03 -2.19 -11.59
CA ASN A 55 6.74 -2.08 -13.02
C ASN A 55 5.25 -2.21 -13.38
N LYS A 56 4.44 -2.87 -12.54
CA LYS A 56 3.00 -3.12 -12.76
C LYS A 56 2.17 -2.81 -11.51
N THR A 57 2.44 -1.66 -10.91
CA THR A 57 1.74 -1.19 -9.71
C THR A 57 0.59 -0.26 -10.05
N ILE A 58 -0.23 0.10 -9.06
CA ILE A 58 -1.31 1.08 -9.23
C ILE A 58 -0.82 2.53 -9.44
N TYR A 59 0.49 2.75 -9.29
CA TYR A 59 1.14 4.04 -9.32
C TYR A 59 1.66 4.39 -10.72
N ALA A 60 1.98 5.67 -10.94
CA ALA A 60 2.44 6.13 -12.26
C ALA A 60 3.88 5.71 -12.56
N CYS A 61 4.69 5.56 -11.51
CA CYS A 61 6.12 5.28 -11.56
C CYS A 61 6.63 4.64 -10.26
N SER A 62 7.84 4.11 -10.30
CA SER A 62 8.49 3.43 -9.17
C SER A 62 8.69 4.36 -7.97
N GLU A 63 8.99 5.64 -8.20
CA GLU A 63 9.23 6.62 -7.13
C GLU A 63 7.99 6.79 -6.24
N THR A 64 6.80 6.77 -6.83
CA THR A 64 5.55 6.85 -6.04
C THR A 64 5.33 5.56 -5.25
N ASN A 65 5.66 4.40 -5.82
CA ASN A 65 5.58 3.13 -5.11
C ASN A 65 6.55 3.10 -3.90
N TRP A 66 7.79 3.55 -4.09
CA TRP A 66 8.76 3.64 -3.01
C TRP A 66 8.34 4.65 -1.94
N ALA A 67 7.73 5.77 -2.33
CA ALA A 67 7.18 6.73 -1.39
C ALA A 67 6.04 6.14 -0.56
N PHE A 68 5.16 5.35 -1.19
CA PHE A 68 4.11 4.64 -0.47
C PHE A 68 4.71 3.66 0.55
N ARG A 69 5.72 2.88 0.14
CA ARG A 69 6.44 1.96 1.05
C ARG A 69 7.09 2.72 2.22
N ALA A 70 7.71 3.88 1.96
CA ALA A 70 8.36 4.65 3.01
C ALA A 70 7.36 5.23 4.01
N TRP A 71 6.19 5.63 3.53
CA TRP A 71 5.07 6.01 4.40
C TRP A 71 4.53 4.82 5.20
N HIS A 72 4.35 3.67 4.55
CA HIS A 72 3.87 2.44 5.16
C HIS A 72 4.81 1.92 6.27
N ASP A 73 6.09 1.76 5.96
CA ASP A 73 7.11 1.30 6.92
C ASP A 73 7.29 2.31 8.07
N TRP A 74 7.08 3.60 7.82
CA TRP A 74 7.05 4.61 8.88
C TRP A 74 5.92 4.35 9.89
N CYS A 75 4.73 3.90 9.43
CA CYS A 75 3.66 3.49 10.33
C CYS A 75 4.07 2.29 11.18
N HIS A 76 4.74 1.29 10.58
CA HIS A 76 5.26 0.14 11.32
C HIS A 76 6.26 0.54 12.40
N TYR A 77 7.25 1.36 12.03
CA TYR A 77 8.27 1.84 12.95
C TYR A 77 7.66 2.68 14.09
N THR A 78 6.90 3.72 13.74
CA THR A 78 6.40 4.73 14.68
C THR A 78 5.43 4.14 15.70
N TYR A 79 4.59 3.20 15.27
CA TYR A 79 3.57 2.59 16.12
C TYR A 79 3.95 1.19 16.62
N ASN A 80 5.20 0.77 16.41
CA ASN A 80 5.73 -0.52 16.85
C ASN A 80 4.86 -1.71 16.38
N LEU A 81 4.50 -1.72 15.09
CA LEU A 81 3.62 -2.71 14.47
C LEU A 81 4.43 -3.75 13.71
N LYS A 82 4.14 -5.03 13.95
CA LYS A 82 4.80 -6.13 13.25
C LYS A 82 4.34 -6.22 11.79
N PHE A 83 5.15 -6.88 10.97
CA PHE A 83 4.84 -7.21 9.57
C PHE A 83 4.02 -8.51 9.50
N ASP A 84 2.98 -8.58 10.35
CA ASP A 84 2.00 -9.66 10.39
C ASP A 84 0.62 -9.10 10.08
N LYS A 85 -0.36 -9.98 9.82
CA LYS A 85 -1.71 -9.56 9.41
C LYS A 85 -2.37 -8.54 10.33
N GLU A 86 -2.12 -8.62 11.64
CA GLU A 86 -2.70 -7.67 12.59
C GLU A 86 -1.98 -6.32 12.50
N GLY A 87 -0.66 -6.31 12.40
CA GLY A 87 0.12 -5.10 12.22
C GLY A 87 -0.14 -4.40 10.89
N GLU A 88 -0.24 -5.16 9.79
CA GLU A 88 -0.63 -4.64 8.45
C GLU A 88 -2.00 -3.95 8.49
N ARG A 89 -2.98 -4.56 9.17
CA ARG A 89 -4.30 -3.96 9.33
C ARG A 89 -4.24 -2.65 10.11
N LYS A 90 -3.45 -2.59 11.18
CA LYS A 90 -3.28 -1.37 11.98
C LYS A 90 -2.55 -0.28 11.18
N ALA A 91 -1.47 -0.64 10.47
CA ALA A 91 -0.74 0.28 9.60
C ALA A 91 -1.64 0.84 8.49
N CYS A 92 -2.50 0.00 7.91
CA CYS A 92 -3.51 0.39 6.94
C CYS A 92 -4.48 1.44 7.51
N GLU A 93 -5.08 1.20 8.68
CA GLU A 93 -5.99 2.18 9.30
C GLU A 93 -5.28 3.49 9.65
N ILE A 94 -4.04 3.44 10.13
CA ILE A 94 -3.24 4.65 10.40
C ILE A 94 -3.00 5.45 9.09
N GLN A 95 -2.67 4.78 7.98
CA GLN A 95 -2.53 5.46 6.70
C GLN A 95 -3.85 6.11 6.23
N LYS A 96 -4.99 5.44 6.42
CA LYS A 96 -6.30 6.06 6.14
C LYS A 96 -6.59 7.24 7.05
N ASP A 97 -6.20 7.18 8.31
CA ASP A 97 -6.39 8.29 9.26
C ASP A 97 -5.54 9.50 8.88
N HIS A 98 -4.32 9.32 8.38
CA HIS A 98 -3.54 10.42 7.79
C HIS A 98 -4.26 11.08 6.61
N ILE A 99 -4.88 10.29 5.73
CA ILE A 99 -5.69 10.82 4.62
C ILE A 99 -6.88 11.63 5.16
N ARG A 100 -7.65 11.07 6.10
CA ARG A 100 -8.82 11.73 6.71
C ARG A 100 -8.46 13.00 7.48
N LEU A 101 -7.23 13.10 7.99
CA LEU A 101 -6.74 14.28 8.69
C LEU A 101 -6.38 15.42 7.72
N ILE A 102 -5.94 15.09 6.50
CA ILE A 102 -5.41 16.05 5.53
C ILE A 102 -6.48 16.51 4.53
N TYR A 103 -7.41 15.63 4.17
CA TYR A 103 -8.40 15.86 3.12
C TYR A 103 -9.82 15.87 3.69
N ASP A 104 -10.66 16.75 3.14
CA ASP A 104 -12.07 16.85 3.55
C ASP A 104 -12.82 15.54 3.26
N PRO A 105 -13.83 15.18 4.07
CA PRO A 105 -14.69 14.04 3.79
C PRO A 105 -15.35 14.14 2.41
N GLY A 106 -15.33 13.04 1.65
CA GLY A 106 -15.94 12.98 0.32
C GLY A 106 -15.39 11.83 -0.52
N THR A 107 -15.92 11.72 -1.75
CA THR A 107 -15.63 10.59 -2.65
C THR A 107 -14.15 10.42 -2.99
N GLN A 108 -13.38 11.50 -3.02
CA GLN A 108 -11.93 11.43 -3.23
C GLN A 108 -11.20 10.81 -2.04
N THR A 109 -11.52 11.26 -0.82
CA THR A 109 -10.97 10.74 0.43
C THR A 109 -11.33 9.27 0.63
N ASP A 110 -12.57 8.89 0.30
CA ASP A 110 -13.02 7.51 0.32
C ASP A 110 -12.24 6.65 -0.69
N LEU A 111 -12.05 7.14 -1.92
CA LEU A 111 -11.24 6.45 -2.93
C LEU A 111 -9.80 6.25 -2.46
N PHE A 112 -9.17 7.25 -1.84
CA PHE A 112 -7.83 7.12 -1.31
C PHE A 112 -7.76 6.06 -0.20
N CYS A 113 -8.75 6.01 0.67
CA CYS A 113 -8.82 4.98 1.71
C CYS A 113 -8.99 3.56 1.11
N ASP A 114 -9.80 3.42 0.05
CA ASP A 114 -9.97 2.16 -0.66
C ASP A 114 -8.69 1.72 -1.38
N LEU A 115 -7.94 2.66 -1.97
CA LEU A 115 -6.64 2.38 -2.60
C LEU A 115 -5.59 1.92 -1.58
N ILE A 116 -5.55 2.53 -0.38
CA ILE A 116 -4.68 2.11 0.71
C ILE A 116 -5.04 0.69 1.19
N GLU A 117 -6.33 0.42 1.40
CA GLU A 117 -6.78 -0.91 1.82
C GLU A 117 -6.46 -1.97 0.77
N PHE A 118 -6.64 -1.66 -0.51
CA PHE A 118 -6.26 -2.54 -1.61
C PHE A 118 -4.74 -2.82 -1.60
N GLU A 119 -3.93 -1.78 -1.51
CA GLU A 119 -2.47 -1.89 -1.60
C GLU A 119 -1.89 -2.75 -0.49
N ILE A 120 -2.38 -2.57 0.74
CA ILE A 120 -1.86 -3.26 1.92
C ILE A 120 -2.57 -4.59 2.12
N MET A 121 -3.86 -4.53 2.40
CA MET A 121 -4.61 -5.71 2.82
C MET A 121 -5.07 -6.57 1.64
N GLY A 122 -5.45 -5.95 0.52
CA GLY A 122 -5.85 -6.69 -0.68
C GLY A 122 -4.74 -7.56 -1.25
N GLN A 123 -3.51 -7.05 -1.30
CA GLN A 123 -2.35 -7.83 -1.72
C GLN A 123 -1.96 -8.90 -0.71
N PHE A 124 -2.03 -8.60 0.59
CA PHE A 124 -1.77 -9.59 1.63
C PHE A 124 -2.75 -10.77 1.54
N GLU A 125 -4.04 -10.49 1.37
CA GLU A 125 -5.09 -11.51 1.19
C GLU A 125 -4.92 -12.31 -0.10
N TYR A 126 -4.57 -11.64 -1.21
CA TYR A 126 -4.24 -12.34 -2.45
C TYR A 126 -3.10 -13.34 -2.22
N LYS A 127 -2.02 -12.92 -1.54
CA LYS A 127 -0.91 -13.82 -1.21
C LYS A 127 -1.31 -14.98 -0.30
N GLU A 128 -2.17 -14.75 0.70
CA GLU A 128 -2.70 -15.83 1.54
C GLU A 128 -3.45 -16.89 0.72
N VAL A 129 -4.16 -16.49 -0.35
CA VAL A 129 -4.96 -17.40 -1.18
C VAL A 129 -4.11 -18.10 -2.26
N PHE A 130 -3.17 -17.39 -2.88
CA PHE A 130 -2.44 -17.84 -4.07
C PHE A 130 -0.95 -18.15 -3.82
N GLY A 131 -0.44 -17.91 -2.61
CA GLY A 131 0.94 -18.17 -2.20
C GLY A 131 1.96 -17.08 -2.60
N ASN A 132 1.62 -16.20 -3.54
CA ASN A 132 2.47 -15.12 -4.04
C ASN A 132 1.70 -13.81 -4.11
N PHE A 133 2.42 -12.68 -4.02
CA PHE A 133 1.84 -11.36 -4.30
C PHE A 133 1.44 -11.23 -5.77
N PRO A 134 0.47 -10.35 -6.11
CA PRO A 134 0.06 -10.16 -7.49
C PRO A 134 1.21 -9.57 -8.34
N GLU A 135 1.49 -10.18 -9.50
CA GLU A 135 2.47 -9.65 -10.46
C GLU A 135 1.98 -8.42 -11.21
N ASP A 136 0.66 -8.22 -11.26
CA ASP A 136 0.00 -7.10 -11.93
C ASP A 136 -1.11 -6.54 -11.02
N GLN A 137 -0.75 -5.53 -10.23
CA GLN A 137 -1.67 -4.90 -9.28
C GLN A 137 -2.79 -4.14 -10.00
N MET A 138 -2.52 -3.58 -11.19
CA MET A 138 -3.53 -2.88 -12.00
C MET A 138 -4.63 -3.83 -12.45
N ALA A 139 -4.25 -5.00 -12.99
CA ALA A 139 -5.21 -6.02 -13.41
C ALA A 139 -6.06 -6.49 -12.22
N LEU A 140 -5.45 -6.71 -11.06
CA LEU A 140 -6.18 -7.10 -9.84
C LEU A 140 -7.14 -5.99 -9.38
N ALA A 141 -6.70 -4.74 -9.35
CA ALA A 141 -7.53 -3.61 -8.95
C ALA A 141 -8.76 -3.46 -9.84
N PHE A 142 -8.61 -3.63 -11.16
CA PHE A 142 -9.74 -3.62 -12.10
C PHE A 142 -10.69 -4.79 -11.88
N ALA A 143 -10.18 -6.01 -11.67
CA ALA A 143 -11.00 -7.19 -11.38
C ALA A 143 -11.84 -7.01 -10.09
N LEU A 144 -11.29 -6.31 -9.10
CA LEU A 144 -11.97 -5.97 -7.85
C LEU A 144 -12.89 -4.75 -7.96
N GLY A 145 -12.90 -4.07 -9.11
CA GLY A 145 -13.71 -2.87 -9.36
C GLY A 145 -13.29 -1.65 -8.54
N ILE A 146 -12.02 -1.56 -8.16
CA ILE A 146 -11.42 -0.39 -7.50
C ILE A 146 -11.45 0.80 -8.45
N GLY A 147 -11.81 1.98 -7.95
CA GLY A 147 -11.83 3.22 -8.75
C GLY A 147 -13.08 3.42 -9.60
N GLN A 148 -14.07 2.52 -9.54
CA GLN A 148 -15.38 2.71 -10.16
C GLN A 148 -16.34 3.44 -9.18
N ALA A 149 -17.14 4.38 -9.70
CA ALA A 149 -17.93 5.39 -8.99
C ALA A 149 -18.98 4.89 -7.96
N THR A 150 -19.06 3.59 -7.68
CA THR A 150 -20.07 2.98 -6.80
C THR A 150 -19.50 1.97 -5.80
N SER A 151 -18.19 1.86 -5.63
CA SER A 151 -17.61 0.80 -4.83
C SER A 151 -17.22 1.29 -3.43
N SER A 152 -17.82 0.73 -2.39
CA SER A 152 -17.04 0.49 -1.17
C SER A 152 -16.30 -0.83 -1.40
N TYR A 153 -14.98 -0.78 -1.43
CA TYR A 153 -14.14 -1.98 -1.56
C TYR A 153 -14.58 -3.12 -0.60
N LEU A 154 -14.97 -2.75 0.62
CA LEU A 154 -15.48 -3.65 1.67
C LEU A 154 -16.65 -4.55 1.21
N ASN A 155 -17.57 -4.04 0.38
CA ASN A 155 -18.75 -4.81 -0.03
C ASN A 155 -18.47 -5.87 -1.12
N LYS A 156 -17.35 -5.74 -1.86
CA LYS A 156 -17.01 -6.67 -2.96
C LYS A 156 -15.98 -7.74 -2.57
N ARG A 157 -15.18 -7.46 -1.54
CA ARG A 157 -13.99 -8.21 -1.09
C ARG A 157 -14.18 -9.71 -0.87
N LEU A 158 -15.33 -10.16 -0.35
CA LEU A 158 -15.55 -11.59 -0.04
C LEU A 158 -16.07 -12.42 -1.22
N ARG A 159 -16.78 -11.80 -2.18
CA ARG A 159 -17.27 -12.54 -3.37
C ARG A 159 -16.21 -12.63 -4.45
N SER A 160 -15.44 -11.55 -4.65
CA SER A 160 -14.50 -11.43 -5.77
C SER A 160 -13.27 -12.33 -5.67
N PHE A 161 -12.70 -12.59 -4.49
CA PHE A 161 -11.54 -13.51 -4.42
C PHE A 161 -11.92 -14.98 -4.63
N ALA A 162 -13.12 -15.38 -4.20
CA ALA A 162 -13.66 -16.72 -4.45
C ALA A 162 -14.08 -16.92 -5.91
N GLU A 163 -14.45 -15.85 -6.62
CA GLU A 163 -14.77 -15.85 -8.06
C GLU A 163 -13.50 -15.76 -8.93
N ALA A 164 -12.56 -14.87 -8.59
CA ALA A 164 -11.25 -14.74 -9.25
C ALA A 164 -10.44 -16.04 -9.18
N LYS A 165 -10.51 -16.79 -8.07
CA LYS A 165 -9.91 -18.13 -7.98
C LYS A 165 -10.54 -19.10 -8.99
N ARG A 166 -11.81 -18.99 -9.35
CA ARG A 166 -12.42 -19.86 -10.38
C ARG A 166 -12.02 -19.46 -11.79
N GLU A 167 -11.88 -18.17 -12.07
CA GLU A 167 -11.52 -17.66 -13.41
C GLU A 167 -10.03 -17.83 -13.73
N LEU A 168 -9.14 -17.85 -12.72
CA LEU A 168 -7.70 -18.07 -12.89
C LEU A 168 -7.27 -19.54 -12.79
N THR A 169 -8.20 -20.48 -12.58
CA THR A 169 -7.93 -21.94 -12.53
C THR A 169 -8.49 -22.68 -13.77
N LEU A 170 -8.63 -22.00 -14.90
CA LEU A 170 -8.91 -22.55 -16.23
C LEU A 170 -7.74 -22.20 -17.18
#